data_AF-A0AA39TJJ8-F1
#
_entry.id   AF-A0AA39TJJ8-F1
#
_cell.length_a   1.000
_cell.length_b   1.000
_cell.length_c   1.000
_cell.angle_alpha   90.00
_cell.angle_beta   90.00
_cell.angle_gamma   90.00
#
_symmetry.space_group_name_H-M   'P 1'
#
loop_
_entity.id
_entity.type
_entity.pdbx_description
1 polymer ?
#
loop_
_entity_poly.entity_id
_entity_poly.type
_entity_poly.pdbx_seq_one_letter_code
_entity_poly.pdbx_strand_id
1 'polypeptide(L)'
;MTMGETGLGVESKSLENGLSELDWDKEKIKMYPFLWKNLVTGDLHFEVHLCAIMEIYVYPVPATARQEGMLYPDGAHITNLKQVRELCHEMQRPGIAPKVSGRIFVGTKVLALLKLVYPHAWQEKDLMLFIIAVFCILWTRSSMSLPPV
;
A
#
# COMPACT_ATOMS: atom_id res chain seq x y z
N MET A 1 18.30 0.45 -6.30
CA MET A 1 16.87 0.75 -6.11
C MET A 1 16.63 2.18 -6.55
N THR A 2 15.86 2.40 -7.62
CA THR A 2 15.56 3.75 -8.10
C THR A 2 14.11 4.05 -7.71
N MET A 3 13.89 5.11 -6.93
CA MET A 3 12.54 5.61 -6.71
C MET A 3 11.96 6.05 -8.04
N GLY A 4 10.72 5.67 -8.33
CA GLY A 4 10.07 6.03 -9.58
C GLY A 4 9.83 7.54 -9.66
N GLU A 5 9.70 8.06 -10.88
CA GLU A 5 9.55 9.51 -11.16
C GLU A 5 8.31 10.13 -10.48
N THR A 6 7.35 9.29 -10.08
CA THR A 6 6.10 9.69 -9.43
C THR A 6 6.16 9.68 -7.90
N GLY A 7 7.27 9.24 -7.29
CA GLY A 7 7.39 9.07 -5.84
C GLY A 7 6.52 7.95 -5.23
N LEU A 8 5.76 7.22 -6.05
CA LEU A 8 4.87 6.12 -5.68
C LEU A 8 5.57 4.76 -5.62
N GLY A 9 6.76 4.71 -5.03
CA GLY A 9 7.50 3.46 -4.83
C GLY A 9 8.58 3.20 -5.86
N VAL A 10 8.84 1.92 -6.15
CA VAL A 10 10.04 1.45 -6.83
C VAL A 10 9.69 0.91 -8.20
N GLU A 11 10.38 1.40 -9.23
CA GLU A 11 10.25 0.87 -10.58
C GLU A 11 11.07 -0.41 -10.74
N SER A 12 10.49 -1.40 -11.42
CA SER A 12 11.24 -2.59 -11.83
C SER A 12 12.09 -2.31 -13.06
N LYS A 13 13.41 -2.40 -12.93
CA LYS A 13 14.36 -2.16 -14.04
C LYS A 13 15.20 -3.40 -14.40
N SER A 14 14.81 -4.57 -13.93
CA SER A 14 15.56 -5.83 -14.07
C SER A 14 16.98 -5.73 -13.48
N LEU A 15 17.14 -4.86 -12.50
CA LEU A 15 18.36 -4.66 -11.71
C LEU A 15 18.17 -5.16 -10.27
N GLU A 16 17.05 -5.81 -10.00
CA GLU A 16 16.75 -6.45 -8.72
C GLU A 16 17.53 -7.74 -8.59
N ASN A 17 18.21 -7.90 -7.45
CA ASN A 17 18.79 -9.17 -7.08
C ASN A 17 17.69 -10.22 -6.88
N GLY A 18 17.98 -11.45 -7.27
CA GLY A 18 17.11 -12.58 -6.95
C GLY A 18 17.02 -12.79 -5.44
N LEU A 19 15.90 -13.35 -4.97
CA LEU A 19 15.69 -13.60 -3.55
C LEU A 19 16.77 -14.54 -2.96
N SER A 20 17.35 -15.42 -3.78
CA SER A 20 18.47 -16.31 -3.40
C SER A 20 19.80 -15.60 -3.17
N GLU A 21 19.95 -14.35 -3.63
CA GLU A 21 21.17 -13.54 -3.50
C GLU A 21 21.12 -12.58 -2.31
N LEU A 22 20.02 -12.60 -1.56
CA LEU A 22 19.77 -11.72 -0.42
C LEU A 22 19.92 -12.50 0.90
N ASP A 23 20.39 -11.82 1.94
CA ASP A 23 20.33 -12.32 3.31
C ASP A 23 18.96 -11.99 3.90
N TRP A 24 18.05 -12.96 3.88
CA TRP A 24 16.70 -12.83 4.41
C TRP A 24 16.24 -14.12 5.07
N ASP A 25 15.25 -13.97 5.95
CA ASP A 25 14.68 -15.05 6.72
C ASP A 25 13.21 -15.24 6.33
N LYS A 26 12.87 -16.46 5.93
CA LYS A 26 11.52 -16.82 5.50
C LYS A 26 10.50 -16.71 6.62
N GLU A 27 10.91 -16.92 7.87
CA GLU A 27 10.01 -16.79 9.03
C GLU A 27 9.59 -15.33 9.27
N LYS A 28 10.34 -14.37 8.71
CA LYS A 28 10.02 -12.94 8.82
C LYS A 28 9.05 -12.45 7.74
N ILE A 29 8.71 -13.28 6.74
CA ILE A 29 7.68 -12.94 5.76
C ILE A 29 6.32 -12.98 6.45
N LYS A 30 5.54 -11.90 6.28
CA LYS A 30 4.20 -11.77 6.83
C LYS A 30 3.20 -11.52 5.72
N MET A 31 2.01 -12.10 5.89
CA MET A 31 0.86 -11.85 5.03
C MET A 31 -0.09 -10.90 5.75
N TYR A 32 -0.47 -9.83 5.07
CA TYR A 32 -1.36 -8.80 5.60
C TYR A 32 -2.49 -8.50 4.62
N PRO A 33 -3.68 -8.11 5.10
CA PRO A 33 -4.74 -7.65 4.23
C PRO A 33 -4.36 -6.32 3.56
N PHE A 34 -4.84 -6.12 2.33
CA PHE A 34 -4.62 -4.87 1.59
C PHE A 34 -5.46 -3.70 2.11
N LEU A 35 -6.61 -4.03 2.70
CA LEU A 35 -7.58 -3.07 3.19
C LEU A 35 -7.82 -3.30 4.68
N TRP A 36 -7.80 -2.23 5.45
CA TRP A 36 -8.23 -2.22 6.84
C TRP A 36 -9.58 -1.53 6.96
N LYS A 37 -10.46 -2.08 7.80
CA LYS A 37 -11.74 -1.44 8.11
C LYS A 37 -11.57 -0.56 9.34
N ASN A 38 -11.78 0.72 9.17
CA ASN A 38 -11.79 1.67 10.26
C ASN A 38 -12.97 1.39 11.19
N LEU A 39 -12.69 1.15 12.47
CA LEU A 39 -13.73 0.81 13.45
C LEU A 39 -14.57 2.03 13.87
N VAL A 40 -14.03 3.24 13.70
CA VAL A 40 -14.73 4.49 14.01
C VAL A 40 -15.61 4.92 12.84
N THR A 41 -15.08 4.94 11.62
CA THR A 41 -15.84 5.42 10.43
C THR A 41 -16.56 4.30 9.69
N GLY A 42 -16.12 3.05 9.84
CA GLY A 42 -16.62 1.90 9.08
C GLY A 42 -16.05 1.79 7.66
N ASP A 43 -15.22 2.75 7.22
CA ASP A 43 -14.66 2.81 5.87
C ASP A 43 -13.46 1.88 5.69
N LEU A 44 -13.18 1.50 4.44
CA LEU A 44 -11.99 0.74 4.08
C LEU A 44 -10.84 1.68 3.73
N HIS A 45 -9.71 1.50 4.39
CA HIS A 45 -8.46 2.21 4.15
C HIS A 45 -7.47 1.29 3.43
N PHE A 46 -6.77 1.83 2.45
CA PHE A 46 -5.74 1.11 1.71
C PHE A 46 -4.41 1.18 2.46
N GLU A 47 -3.87 0.01 2.86
CA GLU A 47 -2.76 -0.10 3.82
C GLU A 47 -1.57 -0.86 3.24
N VAL A 48 -1.07 -0.40 2.09
CA VAL A 48 0.04 -1.08 1.39
C VAL A 48 1.27 -0.18 1.32
N HIS A 49 2.39 -0.68 1.84
CA HIS A 49 3.71 -0.08 1.62
C HIS A 49 4.35 -0.67 0.36
N LEU A 50 4.38 0.13 -0.70
CA LEU A 50 4.77 -0.26 -2.07
C LEU A 50 6.16 -0.90 -2.19
N CYS A 51 7.10 -0.53 -1.32
CA CYS A 51 8.47 -1.03 -1.39
C CYS A 51 8.66 -2.38 -0.69
N ALA A 52 7.67 -2.85 0.09
CA ALA A 52 7.81 -3.99 0.99
C ALA A 52 6.94 -5.20 0.59
N ILE A 53 6.43 -5.21 -0.65
CA ILE A 53 5.57 -6.27 -1.15
C ILE A 53 6.29 -7.13 -2.18
N MET A 54 6.15 -8.45 -2.05
CA MET A 54 6.74 -9.43 -2.97
C MET A 54 5.70 -10.22 -3.75
N GLU A 55 4.54 -10.48 -3.15
CA GLU A 55 3.48 -11.32 -3.71
C GLU A 55 2.11 -10.75 -3.35
N ILE A 56 1.12 -10.99 -4.21
CA ILE A 56 -0.28 -10.61 -3.98
C ILE A 56 -1.15 -11.85 -4.10
N TYR A 57 -1.98 -12.07 -3.10
CA TYR A 57 -3.01 -13.11 -3.10
C TYR A 57 -4.37 -12.45 -3.25
N VAL A 58 -5.12 -12.86 -4.26
CA VAL A 58 -6.51 -12.46 -4.51
C VAL A 58 -7.38 -13.70 -4.36
N TYR A 59 -8.29 -13.66 -3.39
CA TYR A 59 -9.26 -14.73 -3.21
C TYR A 59 -10.36 -14.65 -4.28
N PRO A 60 -10.92 -15.79 -4.72
CA PRO A 60 -12.02 -15.81 -5.67
C PRO A 60 -13.21 -14.99 -5.18
N VAL A 61 -13.86 -14.30 -6.11
CA VAL A 61 -15.05 -13.50 -5.82
C VAL A 61 -16.23 -14.45 -5.59
N PRO A 62 -16.96 -14.32 -4.46
CA PRO A 62 -18.13 -15.17 -4.20
C PRO A 62 -19.16 -15.07 -5.34
N ALA A 63 -19.83 -16.19 -5.66
CA ALA A 63 -20.85 -16.22 -6.71
C ALA A 63 -22.02 -15.23 -6.48
N THR A 64 -22.22 -14.80 -5.23
CA THR A 64 -23.25 -13.84 -4.82
C THR A 64 -22.86 -12.39 -5.04
N ALA A 65 -21.59 -12.10 -5.39
CA ALA A 65 -21.10 -10.75 -5.61
C ALA A 65 -21.17 -10.36 -7.10
N ARG A 66 -21.19 -9.05 -7.38
CA ARG A 66 -21.19 -8.51 -8.74
C ARG A 66 -19.86 -8.86 -9.43
N GLN A 67 -19.94 -9.63 -10.53
CA GLN A 67 -18.77 -10.11 -11.27
C GLN A 67 -18.28 -9.12 -12.34
N GLU A 68 -19.16 -8.23 -12.81
CA GLU A 68 -18.84 -7.30 -13.90
C GLU A 68 -17.74 -6.30 -13.51
N GLY A 69 -16.67 -6.24 -14.32
CA GLY A 69 -15.54 -5.32 -14.12
C GLY A 69 -14.48 -5.79 -13.10
N MET A 70 -14.56 -7.04 -12.63
CA MET A 70 -13.56 -7.59 -11.70
C MET A 70 -12.29 -8.05 -12.44
N LEU A 71 -11.11 -7.66 -11.95
CA LEU A 71 -9.83 -8.06 -12.56
C LEU A 71 -9.49 -9.56 -12.36
N TYR A 72 -9.88 -10.13 -11.22
CA TYR A 72 -9.50 -11.50 -10.82
C TYR A 72 -10.72 -12.25 -10.23
N PRO A 73 -11.76 -12.56 -11.03
CA PRO A 73 -12.99 -13.19 -10.54
C PRO A 73 -12.74 -14.58 -9.93
N ASP A 74 -11.84 -15.36 -10.52
CA ASP A 74 -11.45 -16.70 -10.05
C ASP A 74 -10.32 -16.67 -8.99
N GLY A 75 -9.93 -15.48 -8.53
CA GLY A 75 -8.75 -15.29 -7.70
C GLY A 75 -7.45 -15.25 -8.52
N ALA A 76 -6.35 -14.94 -7.84
CA ALA A 76 -5.03 -14.85 -8.43
C ALA A 76 -3.93 -14.98 -7.38
N HIS A 77 -2.78 -15.49 -7.79
CA HIS A 77 -1.54 -15.40 -7.03
C HIS A 77 -0.47 -14.76 -7.91
N ILE A 78 -0.12 -13.51 -7.61
CA ILE A 78 0.79 -12.70 -8.41
C ILE A 78 2.16 -12.75 -7.73
N THR A 79 3.13 -13.37 -8.38
CA THR A 79 4.51 -13.53 -7.87
C THR A 79 5.55 -12.77 -8.68
N ASN A 80 5.17 -12.29 -9.88
CA ASN A 80 6.06 -11.47 -10.68
C ASN A 80 6.17 -10.07 -10.06
N LEU A 81 7.35 -9.73 -9.55
CA LEU A 81 7.60 -8.48 -8.82
C LEU A 81 7.26 -7.21 -9.62
N LYS A 82 7.45 -7.22 -10.95
CA LYS A 82 7.05 -6.11 -11.82
C LYS A 82 5.53 -5.94 -11.84
N GLN A 83 4.78 -7.03 -12.03
CA GLN A 83 3.31 -7.00 -11.98
C GLN A 83 2.77 -6.57 -10.61
N VAL A 84 3.40 -7.03 -9.52
CA VAL A 84 3.06 -6.64 -8.15
C VAL A 84 3.20 -5.12 -7.98
N ARG A 85 4.34 -4.55 -8.39
CA ARG A 85 4.62 -3.11 -8.28
C ARG A 85 3.69 -2.27 -9.17
N GLU A 86 3.46 -2.70 -10.41
CA GLU A 86 2.56 -2.02 -11.35
C GLU A 86 1.12 -2.00 -10.82
N LEU A 87 0.61 -3.14 -10.32
CA LEU A 87 -0.73 -3.20 -9.76
C LEU A 87 -0.88 -2.28 -8.53
N CYS A 88 0.11 -2.27 -7.63
CA CYS A 88 0.09 -1.40 -6.46
C CYS A 88 0.17 0.09 -6.84
N HIS A 89 0.96 0.43 -7.86
CA HIS A 89 1.05 1.79 -8.40
C HIS A 89 -0.32 2.26 -8.94
N GLU A 90 -0.97 1.44 -9.76
CA GLU A 90 -2.30 1.73 -10.31
C GLU A 90 -3.36 1.91 -9.20
N MET A 91 -3.33 1.07 -8.16
CA MET A 91 -4.27 1.19 -7.03
C MET A 91 -4.08 2.48 -6.22
N GLN A 92 -2.84 2.97 -6.10
CA GLN A 92 -2.55 4.20 -5.35
C GLN A 92 -2.69 5.46 -6.17
N ARG A 93 -2.57 5.38 -7.50
CA ARG A 93 -2.58 6.54 -8.38
C ARG A 93 -3.78 7.46 -8.16
N PRO A 94 -5.03 6.96 -7.99
CA PRO A 94 -6.17 7.81 -7.67
C PRO A 94 -6.03 8.57 -6.35
N GLY A 95 -5.35 7.99 -5.37
CA GLY A 95 -5.10 8.59 -4.06
C GLY A 95 -4.18 9.81 -4.09
N ILE A 96 -3.36 9.96 -5.14
CA ILE A 96 -2.40 11.05 -5.24
C ILE A 96 -2.55 11.92 -6.49
N ALA A 97 -3.54 11.63 -7.32
CA ALA A 97 -3.70 12.33 -8.58
C ALA A 97 -4.25 13.75 -8.36
N PRO A 98 -3.53 14.82 -8.79
CA PRO A 98 -3.94 16.20 -8.51
C PRO A 98 -5.27 16.64 -9.16
N LYS A 99 -5.78 15.87 -10.12
CA LYS A 99 -6.89 16.27 -11.01
C LYS A 99 -7.99 15.22 -11.23
N VAL A 100 -8.02 14.10 -10.50
CA VAL A 100 -9.09 13.11 -10.70
C VAL A 100 -10.30 13.50 -9.85
N SER A 101 -11.03 14.51 -10.32
CA SER A 101 -12.43 14.76 -9.98
C SER A 101 -13.34 13.74 -10.68
N GLY A 102 -13.00 12.45 -10.59
CA GLY A 102 -13.75 11.35 -11.18
C GLY A 102 -14.20 10.39 -10.09
N ARG A 103 -15.49 10.09 -10.00
CA ARG A 103 -16.05 9.17 -9.01
C ARG A 103 -15.55 7.75 -9.29
N ILE A 104 -14.83 7.14 -8.35
CA ILE A 104 -14.64 5.69 -8.37
C ILE A 104 -15.91 5.06 -7.77
N PHE A 105 -16.56 4.21 -8.55
CA PHE A 105 -17.72 3.45 -8.10
C PHE A 105 -17.27 2.08 -7.63
N VAL A 106 -17.41 1.82 -6.33
CA VAL A 106 -17.40 0.45 -5.79
C VAL A 106 -18.84 0.12 -5.40
N GLY A 107 -19.56 -0.55 -6.30
CA GLY A 107 -21.00 -0.79 -6.15
C GLY A 107 -21.85 0.49 -6.29
N THR A 108 -22.82 0.69 -5.41
CA THR A 108 -23.71 1.88 -5.37
C THR A 108 -23.14 3.06 -4.57
N LYS A 109 -21.97 2.91 -3.95
CA LYS A 109 -21.36 3.98 -3.14
C LYS A 109 -20.35 4.77 -3.96
N VAL A 110 -20.55 6.09 -3.98
CA VAL A 110 -19.57 7.06 -4.48
C VAL A 110 -18.53 7.25 -3.39
N LEU A 111 -17.29 6.82 -3.62
CA LEU A 111 -16.19 7.36 -2.84
C LEU A 111 -15.98 8.80 -3.30
N ALA A 112 -16.30 9.76 -2.44
CA ALA A 112 -15.98 11.16 -2.69
C ALA A 112 -14.46 11.31 -2.68
N LEU A 113 -13.88 11.51 -3.87
CA LEU A 113 -12.46 11.86 -4.03
C LEU A 113 -12.26 13.33 -3.63
N LEU A 114 -12.20 13.56 -2.32
CA LEU A 114 -11.53 14.70 -1.74
C LEU A 114 -10.06 14.67 -2.20
N LYS A 115 -9.40 15.82 -2.32
CA LYS A 115 -7.94 15.88 -2.51
C LYS A 115 -7.29 15.08 -1.38
N LEU A 116 -6.85 13.85 -1.68
CA LEU A 116 -6.30 12.91 -0.70
C LEU A 116 -4.83 13.22 -0.35
N VAL A 117 -4.20 14.15 -1.09
CA VAL A 117 -2.86 14.67 -0.79
C VAL A 117 -2.97 16.12 -0.29
N TYR A 118 -2.44 16.34 0.91
CA TYR A 118 -2.31 17.65 1.52
C TYR A 118 -0.83 18.08 1.51
N PRO A 119 -0.41 18.95 0.56
CA PRO A 119 0.90 19.56 0.63
C PRO A 119 0.90 20.64 1.73
N HIS A 120 1.70 20.46 2.78
CA HIS A 120 1.85 21.43 3.85
C HIS A 120 3.07 22.34 3.60
N ALA A 121 2.86 23.66 3.63
CA ALA A 121 3.90 24.65 3.44
C ALA A 121 4.62 24.94 4.78
N TRP A 122 5.48 24.01 5.19
CA TRP A 122 6.19 24.01 6.48
C TRP A 122 6.85 25.35 6.82
N GLN A 123 6.63 25.78 8.07
CA GLN A 123 7.26 26.92 8.73
C GLN A 123 8.02 26.45 9.97
N GLU A 124 8.89 27.32 10.48
CA GLU A 124 9.59 27.06 11.74
C GLU A 124 8.56 26.84 12.87
N LYS A 125 8.74 25.75 13.63
CA LYS A 125 7.87 25.33 14.76
C LYS A 125 6.52 24.70 14.37
N ASP A 126 6.31 24.35 13.11
CA ASP A 126 5.17 23.51 12.74
C ASP A 126 5.30 22.10 13.35
N LEU A 127 4.17 21.59 13.86
CA LEU A 127 4.04 20.23 14.37
C LEU A 127 2.94 19.51 13.60
N MET A 128 3.27 18.36 13.04
CA MET A 128 2.29 17.50 12.38
C MET A 128 2.03 16.26 13.22
N LEU A 129 0.76 16.08 13.58
CA LEU A 129 0.25 14.85 14.18
C LEU A 129 -0.52 14.10 13.10
N PHE A 130 -0.14 12.85 12.88
CA PHE A 130 -0.81 11.97 11.94
C PHE A 130 -1.25 10.71 12.67
N ILE A 131 -2.48 10.28 12.38
CA ILE A 131 -3.01 9.01 12.90
C ILE A 131 -2.43 7.92 12.02
N ILE A 132 -1.37 7.29 12.51
CA ILE A 132 -0.74 6.15 11.86
C ILE A 132 -1.60 4.92 12.14
N ALA A 133 -2.25 4.39 11.11
CA ALA A 133 -2.75 3.01 11.13
C ALA A 133 -1.68 2.00 10.64
N VAL A 134 -0.63 2.48 9.94
CA VAL A 134 0.39 1.64 9.31
C VAL A 134 1.81 2.08 9.69
N PHE A 135 2.46 1.33 10.55
CA PHE A 135 3.92 1.18 10.55
C PHE A 135 4.23 -0.32 10.63
N CYS A 136 4.77 -0.89 9.54
CA CYS A 136 5.71 -1.99 9.70
C CYS A 136 6.98 -1.35 10.29
N ILE A 137 7.12 -1.38 11.61
CA ILE A 137 8.39 -1.07 12.27
C ILE A 137 9.37 -2.19 11.89
N LEU A 138 10.10 -2.00 10.79
CA LEU A 138 11.42 -2.60 10.62
C LEU A 138 12.45 -1.56 11.02
N TRP A 139 12.56 -1.32 12.32
CA TRP A 139 13.78 -0.82 12.91
C TRP A 139 14.10 -1.64 14.16
N THR A 140 14.84 -2.72 13.99
CA THR A 140 15.62 -3.27 15.11
C THR A 140 16.82 -2.35 15.31
N ARG A 141 16.63 -1.26 16.06
CA ARG A 141 17.76 -0.58 16.72
C ARG A 141 17.89 -1.17 18.11
N SER A 142 18.55 -2.31 18.19
CA SER A 142 19.03 -2.86 19.46
C SER A 142 20.12 -1.94 19.99
N SER A 143 19.74 -0.85 20.69
CA SER A 143 20.49 -0.17 21.77
C SER A 143 20.02 1.29 21.94
N MET A 144 18.92 1.48 22.65
CA MET A 144 18.79 2.65 23.53
C MET A 144 18.14 2.15 24.82
N SER A 145 18.99 1.82 25.80
CA SER A 145 18.58 1.67 27.19
C SER A 145 18.22 3.06 27.72
N LEU A 146 16.95 3.27 28.06
CA LEU A 146 16.54 4.41 28.88
C LEU A 146 16.90 4.10 30.35
N PRO A 147 17.36 5.09 31.13
CA PRO A 147 17.70 4.88 32.54
C PRO A 147 16.45 4.61 33.37
N PRO A 148 16.55 3.81 34.46
CA PRO A 148 15.44 3.54 35.34
C PRO A 148 15.05 4.79 36.14
N VAL A 149 13.74 4.92 36.36
CA VAL A 149 13.08 5.94 37.20
C VAL A 149 13.47 5.75 38.67
#